data_AF-A0A925LWK8-F1
#
_entry.id   AF-A0A925LWK8-F1
#
_cell.length_a   1.000
_cell.length_b   1.000
_cell.length_c   1.000
_cell.angle_alpha   90.00
_cell.angle_beta   90.00
_cell.angle_gamma   90.00
#
_symmetry.space_group_name_H-M   'P 1'
#
loop_
_entity.id
_entity.type
_entity.pdbx_description
1 polymer ?
#
loop_
_entity_poly.entity_id
_entity_poly.type
_entity_poly.pdbx_seq_one_letter_code
_entity_poly.pdbx_strand_id
1 'polypeptide(L)'
;MHFHIDPNSKRPIIRQVIEQLQWQIVSGRVRPGDRLPSIRELAKQLKVNPTTVTRIYSELAAVRSVQHAEVQAMTSQPEARDL
;
A
#
# COMPACT_ATOMS: atom_id res chain seq x y z
N MET A 1 6.68 -4.86 12.00
CA MET A 1 6.76 -4.21 10.67
C MET A 1 8.06 -3.43 10.61
N HIS A 2 8.88 -3.59 9.56
CA HIS A 2 10.15 -2.88 9.43
C HIS A 2 10.21 -2.18 8.06
N PHE A 3 10.75 -0.96 8.05
CA PHE A 3 10.89 -0.14 6.84
C PHE A 3 12.36 0.26 6.65
N HIS A 4 12.86 0.11 5.44
CA HIS A 4 14.17 0.62 5.03
C HIS A 4 13.97 1.87 4.19
N ILE A 5 14.28 3.04 4.75
CA ILE A 5 14.12 4.33 4.08
C ILE A 5 15.50 4.90 3.77
N ASP A 6 15.71 5.25 2.51
CA ASP A 6 16.89 6.00 2.08
C ASP A 6 16.49 7.48 1.86
N PRO A 7 16.85 8.40 2.77
CA PRO A 7 16.53 9.82 2.61
C PRO A 7 17.32 10.50 1.49
N ASN A 8 18.41 9.90 1.00
CA ASN A 8 19.23 10.45 -0.08
C ASN A 8 18.82 9.93 -1.46
N SER A 9 17.90 8.96 -1.50
CA SER A 9 17.33 8.44 -2.74
C SER A 9 16.55 9.53 -3.48
N LYS A 10 16.62 9.48 -4.82
CA LYS A 10 15.77 10.32 -5.70
C LYS A 10 14.27 10.04 -5.53
N ARG A 11 13.91 8.91 -4.90
CA ARG A 11 12.51 8.54 -4.65
C ARG A 11 12.02 9.18 -3.34
N PRO A 12 10.87 9.88 -3.34
CA PRO A 12 10.30 10.44 -2.12
C PRO A 12 10.04 9.37 -1.05
N ILE A 13 10.24 9.73 0.23
CA ILE A 13 10.01 8.83 1.38
C ILE A 13 8.61 8.20 1.33
N ILE A 14 7.59 8.97 0.98
CA ILE A 14 6.20 8.50 0.84
C ILE A 14 6.12 7.30 -0.10
N ARG A 15 6.76 7.38 -1.27
CA ARG A 15 6.76 6.30 -2.27
C ARG A 15 7.51 5.07 -1.76
N GLN A 16 8.66 5.26 -1.13
CA GLN A 16 9.44 4.16 -0.56
C GLN A 16 8.64 3.37 0.49
N VAL A 17 7.84 4.05 1.32
CA VAL A 17 7.00 3.40 2.34
C VAL A 17 5.82 2.67 1.70
N ILE A 18 5.12 3.31 0.75
CA ILE A 18 3.96 2.72 0.06
C ILE A 18 4.38 1.44 -0.66
N GLU A 19 5.49 1.46 -1.40
CA GLU A 19 6.01 0.30 -2.13
C GLU A 19 6.31 -0.86 -1.17
N GLN A 20 7.02 -0.60 -0.07
CA GLN A 20 7.33 -1.63 0.92
C GLN A 20 6.07 -2.20 1.59
N LEU A 21 5.08 -1.35 1.87
CA LEU A 21 3.83 -1.78 2.46
C LEU A 21 3.01 -2.64 1.49
N GLN A 22 2.95 -2.26 0.20
CA GLN A 22 2.35 -3.09 -0.85
C GLN A 22 3.04 -4.44 -0.96
N TRP A 23 4.37 -4.48 -0.97
CA TRP A 23 5.13 -5.73 -1.01
C TRP A 23 4.80 -6.64 0.17
N GLN A 24 4.68 -6.08 1.38
CA GLN A 24 4.32 -6.87 2.57
C GLN A 24 2.88 -7.41 2.49
N ILE A 25 1.95 -6.66 1.92
CA ILE A 25 0.56 -7.10 1.70
C ILE A 25 0.51 -8.20 0.63
N VAL A 26 1.12 -7.98 -0.54
CA VAL A 26 1.14 -8.93 -1.65
C VAL A 26 1.87 -10.22 -1.28
N SER A 27 2.95 -10.13 -0.50
CA SER A 27 3.67 -11.30 0.01
C SER A 27 2.95 -12.02 1.16
N GLY A 28 1.75 -11.57 1.57
CA GLY A 28 0.97 -12.16 2.66
C GLY A 28 1.58 -11.98 4.06
N ARG A 29 2.60 -11.12 4.21
CA ARG A 29 3.18 -10.76 5.53
C ARG A 29 2.26 -9.85 6.33
N VAL A 30 1.42 -9.09 5.64
CA VAL A 30 0.32 -8.31 6.21
C VAL A 30 -0.95 -8.84 5.58
N ARG A 31 -1.78 -9.51 6.38
CA ARG A 31 -3.04 -10.10 5.95
C ARG A 31 -4.20 -9.13 6.17
N PRO A 32 -5.31 -9.29 5.43
CA PRO A 32 -6.55 -8.61 5.77
C PRO A 32 -6.93 -8.88 7.23
N GLY A 33 -7.17 -7.82 7.99
CA GLY A 33 -7.47 -7.89 9.42
C GLY A 33 -6.26 -7.71 10.35
N ASP A 34 -5.03 -7.79 9.83
CA ASP A 34 -3.84 -7.46 10.62
C ASP A 34 -3.84 -5.97 10.97
N ARG A 35 -3.41 -5.66 12.21
CA ARG A 35 -3.29 -4.28 12.65
C ARG A 35 -2.07 -3.64 12.01
N LEU A 36 -2.31 -2.60 11.21
CA LEU A 36 -1.26 -1.67 10.80
C LEU A 36 -0.82 -0.81 11.99
N PRO A 37 0.43 -0.31 11.99
CA PRO A 37 0.86 0.70 12.96
C PRO A 37 -0.08 1.91 12.91
N SER A 38 -0.36 2.52 14.06
CA SER A 38 -1.06 3.81 14.06
C SER A 38 -0.23 4.90 13.37
N ILE A 39 -0.90 5.98 12.98
CA ILE A 39 -0.25 7.16 12.36
C ILE A 39 0.92 7.65 13.22
N ARG A 40 0.72 7.75 14.55
CA ARG A 40 1.74 8.25 15.49
C ARG A 40 2.90 7.29 15.63
N GLU A 41 2.65 5.99 15.71
CA GLU A 41 3.71 4.97 15.81
C GLU A 41 4.58 4.96 14.56
N LEU A 42 3.97 4.95 13.37
CA LEU A 42 4.72 4.93 12.12
C LEU A 42 5.47 6.26 11.91
N ALA A 43 4.87 7.40 12.28
CA ALA A 43 5.54 8.69 12.22
C ALA A 43 6.80 8.72 13.09
N LYS A 44 6.71 8.15 14.31
CA LYS A 44 7.86 8.01 15.22
C LYS A 44 8.92 7.07 14.66
N GLN A 45 8.52 5.92 14.09
CA GLN A 45 9.44 4.94 13.50
C GLN A 45 10.21 5.52 12.32
N LEU A 46 9.53 6.24 11.43
CA LEU A 46 10.13 6.84 10.23
C LEU A 46 10.75 8.22 10.48
N LYS A 47 10.56 8.79 11.68
CA LYS A 47 10.96 10.17 12.04
C LYS A 47 10.41 11.22 11.07
N VAL A 48 9.13 11.09 10.71
CA VAL A 48 8.42 12.01 9.81
C VAL A 48 7.24 12.68 10.50
N ASN A 49 6.67 13.72 9.88
CA ASN A 49 5.46 14.37 10.35
C ASN A 49 4.25 13.40 10.27
N PRO A 50 3.38 13.31 11.30
CA PRO A 50 2.14 12.52 11.24
C PRO A 50 1.30 12.74 9.98
N THR A 51 1.24 13.96 9.46
CA THR A 51 0.52 14.27 8.20
C THR A 51 1.09 13.53 7.01
N THR A 52 2.41 13.30 6.97
CA THR A 52 3.07 12.48 5.94
C THR A 52 2.58 11.04 5.99
N VAL A 53 2.37 10.49 7.19
CA VAL A 53 1.85 9.13 7.36
C VAL A 53 0.38 9.03 6.98
N THR A 54 -0.44 10.04 7.32
CA THR A 54 -1.82 10.11 6.82
C THR A 54 -1.85 10.02 5.30
N ARG A 55 -0.99 10.80 4.62
CA ARG A 55 -0.87 10.77 3.17
C ARG A 55 -0.42 9.41 2.63
N ILE A 56 0.54 8.75 3.28
CA ILE A 56 0.97 7.39 2.93
C ILE A 56 -0.22 6.42 2.95
N TYR A 57 -1.03 6.42 4.01
CA TYR A 57 -2.19 5.52 4.10
C TYR A 57 -3.29 5.86 3.10
N SER A 58 -3.55 7.14 2.85
CA SER A 58 -4.50 7.57 1.81
C SER A 58 -4.05 7.13 0.41
N GLU A 59 -2.78 7.33 0.05
CA GLU A 59 -2.25 6.93 -1.26
C GLU A 59 -2.22 5.40 -1.40
N LEU A 60 -1.86 4.66 -0.34
CA LEU A 60 -1.92 3.20 -0.35
C LEU A 60 -3.34 2.68 -0.62
N ALA A 61 -4.34 3.25 0.06
CA ALA A 61 -5.73 2.87 -0.12
C ALA A 61 -6.21 3.14 -1.55
N ALA A 62 -5.84 4.29 -2.13
CA ALA A 62 -6.15 4.64 -3.50
C ALA A 62 -5.52 3.68 -4.52
N VAL A 63 -4.24 3.30 -4.35
CA VAL A 63 -3.60 2.32 -5.24
C VAL A 63 -4.27 0.95 -5.12
N ARG A 64 -4.61 0.53 -3.90
CA ARG A 64 -5.29 -0.75 -3.66
C ARG A 64 -6.68 -0.78 -4.30
N SER A 65 -7.44 0.33 -4.25
CA SER A 65 -8.76 0.38 -4.91
C SER A 65 -8.65 0.20 -6.42
N VAL A 66 -7.62 0.77 -7.06
CA VAL A 66 -7.39 0.60 -8.50
C VAL A 66 -7.01 -0.85 -8.82
N GLN A 67 -6.12 -1.46 -8.03
CA GLN A 67 -5.72 -2.87 -8.22
C GLN A 67 -6.89 -3.85 -8.06
N HIS A 68 -7.75 -3.67 -7.07
CA HIS A 68 -8.93 -4.53 -6.90
C HIS A 68 -9.99 -4.29 -7.99
N ALA A 69 -10.17 -3.05 -8.46
CA ALA A 69 -11.11 -2.74 -9.54
C ALA A 69 -10.69 -3.36 -10.89
N GLU A 70 -9.40 -3.31 -11.21
CA GLU A 70 -8.86 -3.85 -12.47
C GLU A 70 -8.92 -5.38 -12.52
N VAL A 71 -8.65 -6.06 -11.40
CA VAL A 71 -8.79 -7.52 -11.30
C VAL A 71 -10.25 -7.96 -11.49
N GLN A 72 -11.22 -7.24 -10.91
CA GLN A 72 -12.64 -7.57 -11.08
C GLN A 72 -13.11 -7.40 -12.52
N ALA A 73 -12.65 -6.36 -13.21
CA ALA A 73 -12.93 -6.13 -14.62
C ALA A 73 -12.33 -7.25 -15.50
N MET A 74 -11.10 -7.71 -15.19
CA MET A 74 -10.44 -8.80 -15.91
C MET A 74 -11.11 -10.17 -15.68
N THR A 75 -11.65 -10.43 -14.48
CA THR A 75 -12.41 -11.65 -14.17
C THR A 75 -13.85 -11.64 -14.70
N SER A 76 -14.32 -10.49 -15.19
CA SER A 76 -15.68 -10.30 -15.72
C SER A 76 -15.68 -10.24 -17.24
N GLN A 77 -15.08 -11.22 -17.91
CA GLN A 77 -15.45 -11.58 -19.28
C GLN A 77 -16.08 -12.97 -19.22
N PRO A 78 -17.42 -13.08 -19.13
CA PRO A 78 -18.06 -14.36 -19.38
C PRO A 78 -17.90 -14.64 -20.88
N GLU A 79 -17.28 -15.76 -21.21
CA GLU A 79 -17.39 -16.42 -22.51
C GLU A 79 -18.87 -16.71 -22.77
N ALA A 80 -19.61 -15.71 -23.24
CA ALA A 80 -20.96 -15.84 -23.76
C ALA A 80 -20.86 -15.89 -25.28
N ARG A 81 -20.36 -17.02 -25.78
CA ARG A 81 -20.44 -17.52 -27.17
C ARG A 81 -20.01 -18.99 -27.05
N ASP A 82 -20.87 -19.98 -27.24
CA ASP A 82 -21.80 -20.13 -28.36
C ASP A 82 -23.04 -20.94 -27.96
N LEU A 83 -24.19 -20.46 -28.46
CA LEU A 83 -25.41 -21.24 -28.70
C LEU A 83 -25.30 -21.90 -30.09
#